data_AF-W2PGP0-F1
#
_entry.id   AF-W2PGP0-F1
#
_cell.length_a   1.000
_cell.length_b   1.000
_cell.length_c   1.000
_cell.angle_alpha   90.00
_cell.angle_beta   90.00
_cell.angle_gamma   90.00
#
_symmetry.space_group_name_H-M   'P 1'
#
loop_
_entity.id
_entity.type
_entity.pdbx_description
1 polymer ?
#
loop_
_entity_poly.entity_id
_entity_poly.type
_entity_poly.pdbx_seq_one_letter_code
_entity_poly.pdbx_strand_id
1 'polypeptide(L)'
;MTAKSSKASKSRLYLWIAYNIVLYAVIVVSGAILFMVMVGMVKVGDGDKDVKDDWIEVNSQILNGVFTWMAITNHPFFLYRLIKTLQVLGIRRWNWVPEMDKRVRAARYLSRHFPLVFVDTEAVHDHKLESAEAQDAAVDDGAVYLLTEHEETETLEEITYNRGDAENLRNTFVMLNWNCLFQYPITAVMWAYNADTRPGFVIAAFLPLSFLCNFGGQYRIFKLNKDIKARRSAPGGQA
;
A
#
# COMPACT_ATOMS: atom_id res chain seq x y z
N MET A 1 -25.75 -9.66 -20.34
CA MET A 1 -24.27 -9.79 -20.44
C MET A 1 -23.53 -9.85 -19.07
N THR A 2 -24.22 -10.13 -17.97
CA THR A 2 -23.73 -9.89 -16.59
C THR A 2 -23.04 -11.09 -15.92
N ALA A 3 -23.47 -12.33 -16.20
CA ALA A 3 -22.92 -13.52 -15.53
C ALA A 3 -21.48 -13.89 -15.96
N LYS A 4 -21.14 -13.71 -17.25
CA LYS A 4 -19.79 -14.00 -17.79
C LYS A 4 -18.74 -13.00 -17.28
N SER A 5 -19.13 -11.73 -17.11
CA SER A 5 -18.29 -10.66 -16.55
C SER A 5 -17.97 -10.91 -15.06
N SER A 6 -18.96 -11.35 -14.27
CA SER A 6 -18.79 -11.67 -12.85
C SER A 6 -17.84 -12.86 -12.60
N LYS A 7 -17.97 -13.95 -13.37
CA LYS A 7 -17.06 -15.11 -13.27
C LYS A 7 -15.61 -14.74 -13.61
N ALA A 8 -15.40 -13.98 -14.69
CA ALA A 8 -14.08 -13.53 -15.11
C ALA A 8 -13.40 -12.62 -14.06
N SER A 9 -14.17 -11.75 -13.41
CA SER A 9 -13.67 -10.91 -12.30
C SER A 9 -13.21 -11.76 -11.10
N LYS A 10 -14.02 -12.74 -10.70
CA LYS A 10 -13.66 -13.66 -9.60
C LYS A 10 -12.43 -14.50 -9.92
N SER A 11 -12.32 -15.06 -11.12
CA SER A 11 -11.13 -15.83 -11.53
C SER A 11 -9.85 -14.97 -11.49
N ARG A 12 -9.90 -13.72 -11.94
CA ARG A 12 -8.76 -12.79 -11.85
C ARG A 12 -8.37 -12.48 -10.41
N LEU A 13 -9.36 -12.31 -9.53
CA LEU A 13 -9.12 -12.10 -8.11
C LEU A 13 -8.44 -13.32 -7.47
N TYR A 14 -8.94 -14.55 -7.72
CA TYR A 14 -8.33 -15.77 -7.19
C TYR A 14 -6.91 -15.98 -7.70
N LEU A 15 -6.66 -15.74 -8.99
CA LEU A 15 -5.31 -15.82 -9.56
C LEU A 15 -4.37 -14.80 -8.90
N TRP A 16 -4.84 -13.57 -8.67
CA TRP A 16 -4.06 -12.55 -7.98
C TRP A 16 -3.77 -12.92 -6.52
N ILE A 17 -4.76 -13.44 -5.79
CA ILE A 17 -4.56 -13.92 -4.41
C ILE A 17 -3.56 -15.08 -4.39
N ALA A 18 -3.75 -16.09 -5.23
CA ALA A 18 -2.88 -17.27 -5.29
C ALA A 18 -1.43 -16.87 -5.63
N TYR A 19 -1.24 -15.99 -6.60
CA TYR A 19 0.05 -15.45 -6.97
C TYR A 19 0.76 -14.78 -5.77
N ASN A 20 0.07 -13.93 -5.01
CA ASN A 20 0.67 -13.29 -3.84
C ASN A 20 0.97 -14.30 -2.73
N ILE A 21 0.09 -15.27 -2.49
CA ILE A 21 0.32 -16.35 -1.51
C ILE A 21 1.59 -17.12 -1.85
N VAL A 22 1.79 -17.48 -3.12
CA VAL A 22 2.99 -18.20 -3.57
C VAL A 22 4.25 -17.37 -3.32
N LEU A 23 4.24 -16.07 -3.67
CA LEU A 23 5.39 -15.20 -3.41
C LEU A 23 5.71 -15.11 -1.92
N TYR A 24 4.70 -14.89 -1.06
CA TYR A 24 4.92 -14.84 0.38
C TYR A 24 5.39 -16.18 0.95
N ALA A 25 4.88 -17.30 0.46
CA ALA A 25 5.33 -18.63 0.87
C ALA A 25 6.81 -18.84 0.52
N VAL A 26 7.25 -18.46 -0.68
CA VAL A 26 8.66 -18.54 -1.09
C VAL A 26 9.55 -17.70 -0.16
N ILE A 27 9.13 -16.47 0.15
CA ILE A 27 9.89 -15.59 1.08
C ILE A 27 10.02 -16.23 2.46
N VAL A 28 8.91 -16.74 3.01
CA VAL A 28 8.90 -17.33 4.34
C VAL A 28 9.75 -18.59 4.39
N VAL A 29 9.62 -19.47 3.38
CA VAL A 29 10.38 -20.73 3.32
C VAL A 29 11.88 -20.46 3.13
N SER A 30 12.27 -19.67 2.13
CA SER A 30 13.68 -19.34 1.89
C SER A 30 14.29 -18.53 3.03
N GLY A 31 13.53 -17.60 3.62
CA GLY A 31 13.96 -16.85 4.80
C GLY A 31 14.16 -17.73 6.03
N ALA A 32 13.27 -18.69 6.27
CA ALA A 32 13.41 -19.65 7.37
C ALA A 32 14.61 -20.58 7.17
N ILE A 33 14.81 -21.12 5.96
CA ILE A 33 15.98 -21.94 5.64
C ILE A 33 17.27 -21.13 5.86
N LEU A 34 17.34 -19.93 5.31
CA LEU A 34 18.49 -19.03 5.46
C LEU A 34 18.80 -18.78 6.95
N PHE A 35 17.78 -18.44 7.75
CA PHE A 35 17.94 -18.21 9.18
C PHE A 35 18.45 -19.45 9.92
N MET A 36 17.82 -20.61 9.70
CA MET A 36 18.19 -21.87 10.36
C MET A 36 19.63 -22.31 10.02
N VAL A 37 20.03 -22.16 8.75
CA VAL A 37 21.39 -22.49 8.29
C VAL A 37 22.40 -21.49 8.86
N MET A 38 22.09 -20.20 8.87
CA MET A 38 22.99 -19.15 9.38
C MET A 38 23.27 -19.33 10.88
N VAL A 39 22.22 -19.58 11.68
CA VAL A 39 22.31 -19.81 13.14
C VAL A 39 22.89 -21.19 13.49
N GLY A 40 22.93 -22.13 12.53
CA GLY A 40 23.45 -23.47 12.75
C GLY A 40 22.46 -24.43 13.42
N MET A 41 21.16 -24.11 13.35
CA MET A 41 20.08 -25.02 13.78
C MET A 41 19.96 -26.25 12.86
N VAL A 42 20.41 -26.11 11.61
CA VAL A 42 20.46 -27.17 10.62
C VAL A 42 21.90 -27.32 10.13
N LYS A 43 22.45 -28.53 10.23
CA LYS A 43 23.73 -28.89 9.62
C LYS A 43 23.46 -29.40 8.20
N VAL A 44 24.01 -28.71 7.22
CA VAL A 44 24.01 -29.12 5.80
C VAL A 44 25.42 -29.59 5.43
N GLY A 45 25.52 -30.60 4.56
CA GLY A 45 26.82 -31.14 4.10
C GLY A 45 27.73 -31.61 5.24
N ASP A 46 27.19 -32.30 6.24
CA ASP A 46 27.94 -32.76 7.43
C ASP A 46 28.64 -31.65 8.24
N GLY A 47 28.22 -30.39 8.06
CA GLY A 47 28.83 -29.23 8.72
C GLY A 47 29.97 -28.60 7.92
N ASP A 48 30.15 -29.00 6.67
CA ASP A 48 31.04 -28.33 5.73
C ASP A 48 30.63 -26.87 5.55
N LYS A 49 31.62 -25.99 5.66
CA LYS A 49 31.44 -24.55 5.52
C LYS A 49 31.09 -24.17 4.09
N ASP A 50 31.72 -24.79 3.10
CA ASP A 50 31.52 -24.42 1.70
C ASP A 50 30.09 -24.78 1.27
N VAL A 51 29.62 -25.96 1.68
CA VAL A 51 28.22 -26.37 1.48
C VAL A 51 27.26 -25.42 2.21
N LYS A 52 27.57 -25.03 3.45
CA LYS A 52 26.76 -24.06 4.19
C LYS A 52 26.66 -22.72 3.46
N ASP A 53 27.78 -22.21 2.95
CA ASP A 53 27.84 -20.93 2.25
C ASP A 53 27.06 -20.99 0.91
N ASP A 54 27.10 -22.12 0.20
CA ASP A 54 26.27 -22.37 -0.98
C ASP A 54 24.76 -22.32 -0.66
N TRP A 55 24.33 -22.95 0.44
CA TRP A 55 22.93 -22.88 0.88
C TRP A 55 22.49 -21.45 1.22
N ILE A 56 23.37 -20.69 1.86
CA ILE A 56 23.13 -19.27 2.16
C ILE A 56 22.99 -18.46 0.88
N GLU A 57 23.88 -18.66 -0.10
CA GLU A 57 23.86 -17.92 -1.36
C GLU A 57 22.62 -18.26 -2.18
N VAL A 58 22.26 -19.54 -2.33
CA VAL A 58 21.06 -19.96 -3.07
C VAL A 58 19.79 -19.34 -2.48
N ASN A 59 19.61 -19.41 -1.16
CA ASN A 59 18.43 -18.81 -0.51
C ASN A 59 18.44 -17.28 -0.59
N SER A 60 19.61 -16.65 -0.48
CA SER A 60 19.74 -15.19 -0.65
C SER A 60 19.37 -14.75 -2.06
N GLN A 61 19.75 -15.51 -3.09
CA GLN A 61 19.38 -15.21 -4.48
C GLN A 61 17.89 -15.40 -4.75
N ILE A 62 17.26 -16.42 -4.15
CA ILE A 62 15.80 -16.61 -4.23
C ILE A 62 15.08 -15.40 -3.60
N LEU A 63 15.48 -15.02 -2.39
CA LEU A 63 14.89 -13.86 -1.69
C LEU A 63 15.09 -12.57 -2.48
N ASN A 64 16.31 -12.30 -2.96
CA ASN A 64 16.61 -11.16 -3.80
C ASN A 64 15.68 -11.14 -5.02
N GLY A 65 15.60 -12.24 -5.78
CA GLY A 65 14.75 -12.33 -6.97
C GLY A 65 13.27 -12.01 -6.68
N VAL A 66 12.72 -12.54 -5.59
CA VAL A 66 11.33 -12.31 -5.20
C VAL A 66 11.09 -10.85 -4.75
N PHE A 67 12.03 -10.27 -3.98
CA PHE A 67 11.94 -8.86 -3.58
C PHE A 67 12.12 -7.89 -4.75
N THR A 68 13.06 -8.18 -5.66
CA THR A 68 13.23 -7.43 -6.92
C THR A 68 11.95 -7.46 -7.73
N TRP A 69 11.36 -8.63 -7.90
CA TRP A 69 10.13 -8.80 -8.67
C TRP A 69 8.99 -7.96 -8.08
N MET A 70 8.77 -8.05 -6.77
CA MET A 70 7.79 -7.20 -6.08
C MET A 70 8.10 -5.70 -6.22
N ALA A 71 9.36 -5.29 -6.14
CA ALA A 71 9.74 -3.90 -6.31
C ALA A 71 9.42 -3.41 -7.73
N ILE A 72 9.83 -4.15 -8.76
CA ILE A 72 9.57 -3.79 -10.16
C ILE A 72 8.07 -3.74 -10.46
N THR A 73 7.29 -4.71 -9.97
CA THR A 73 5.85 -4.73 -10.25
C THR A 73 5.08 -3.66 -9.47
N ASN A 74 5.47 -3.34 -8.24
CA ASN A 74 4.70 -2.43 -7.39
C ASN A 74 5.11 -0.95 -7.52
N HIS A 75 6.38 -0.67 -7.84
CA HIS A 75 6.91 0.69 -7.84
C HIS A 75 6.16 1.64 -8.80
N PRO A 76 5.80 1.25 -10.04
CA PRO A 76 5.02 2.12 -10.92
C PRO A 76 3.67 2.52 -10.30
N PHE A 77 3.00 1.61 -9.59
CA PHE A 77 1.73 1.89 -8.93
C PHE A 77 1.90 2.81 -7.73
N PHE A 78 2.93 2.59 -6.91
CA PHE A 78 3.21 3.47 -5.76
C PHE A 78 3.62 4.87 -6.20
N LEU A 79 4.40 4.99 -7.27
CA LEU A 79 4.79 6.28 -7.83
C LEU A 79 3.58 7.01 -8.41
N TYR A 80 2.75 6.31 -9.19
CA TYR A 80 1.53 6.89 -9.76
C TYR A 80 0.58 7.38 -8.66
N ARG A 81 0.34 6.56 -7.62
CA ARG A 81 -0.52 6.95 -6.49
C ARG A 81 0.06 8.12 -5.71
N LEU A 82 1.37 8.16 -5.49
CA LEU A 82 2.03 9.31 -4.89
C LEU A 82 1.80 10.59 -5.70
N ILE A 83 1.98 10.53 -7.02
CA ILE A 83 1.71 11.66 -7.91
C ILE A 83 0.25 12.10 -7.81
N LYS A 84 -0.70 11.16 -7.79
CA LYS A 84 -2.13 11.49 -7.62
C LYS A 84 -2.42 12.17 -6.30
N THR A 85 -1.87 11.68 -5.19
CA THR A 85 -2.07 12.32 -3.89
C THR A 85 -1.42 13.70 -3.83
N LEU A 86 -0.24 13.88 -4.45
CA LEU A 86 0.39 15.19 -4.59
C LEU A 86 -0.43 16.15 -5.46
N GLN A 87 -1.03 15.66 -6.54
CA GLN A 87 -1.91 16.46 -7.39
C GLN A 87 -3.13 16.97 -6.62
N VAL A 88 -3.72 16.14 -5.75
CA VAL A 88 -4.88 16.55 -4.94
C VAL A 88 -4.48 17.59 -3.88
N LEU A 89 -3.41 17.33 -3.14
CA LEU A 89 -2.97 18.17 -2.00
C LEU A 89 -2.27 19.47 -2.41
N GLY A 90 -1.61 19.48 -3.58
CA GLY A 90 -0.62 20.50 -3.91
C GLY A 90 0.63 20.44 -3.03
N ILE A 91 1.57 21.37 -3.26
CA ILE A 91 2.81 21.52 -2.48
C ILE A 91 2.79 22.92 -1.87
N ARG A 92 2.32 23.00 -0.60
CA ARG A 92 2.19 24.26 0.14
C ARG A 92 3.51 25.02 0.24
N ARG A 93 4.63 24.29 0.45
CA ARG A 93 5.97 24.89 0.54
C ARG A 93 6.38 25.68 -0.70
N TRP A 94 5.88 25.28 -1.88
CA TRP A 94 6.23 25.89 -3.16
C TRP A 94 5.09 26.70 -3.76
N ASN A 95 4.02 26.95 -2.99
CA ASN A 95 2.78 27.57 -3.47
C ASN A 95 2.25 26.94 -4.77
N TRP A 96 2.54 25.66 -4.97
CA TRP A 96 2.18 24.95 -6.19
C TRP A 96 0.88 24.21 -5.98
N VAL A 97 -0.12 24.55 -6.78
CA VAL A 97 -1.42 23.89 -6.83
C VAL A 97 -1.74 23.61 -8.31
N PRO A 98 -2.05 22.36 -8.69
CA PRO A 98 -2.46 22.06 -10.06
C PRO A 98 -3.77 22.74 -10.44
N GLU A 99 -4.00 22.89 -11.74
CA GLU A 99 -5.31 23.24 -12.29
C GLU A 99 -6.42 22.33 -11.74
N MET A 100 -7.61 22.92 -11.52
CA MET A 100 -8.75 22.24 -10.89
C MET A 100 -9.07 20.90 -11.57
N ASP A 101 -9.14 20.87 -12.90
CA ASP A 101 -9.42 19.64 -13.67
C ASP A 101 -8.45 18.49 -13.36
N LYS A 102 -7.17 18.79 -13.12
CA LYS A 102 -6.15 17.78 -12.78
C LYS A 102 -6.37 17.27 -11.36
N ARG A 103 -6.76 18.14 -10.42
CA ARG A 103 -7.07 17.78 -9.03
C ARG A 103 -8.30 16.89 -8.96
N VAL A 104 -9.37 17.28 -9.65
CA VAL A 104 -10.62 16.51 -9.77
C VAL A 104 -10.36 15.11 -10.33
N ARG A 105 -9.63 15.00 -11.45
CA ARG A 105 -9.28 13.69 -12.02
C ARG A 105 -8.44 12.84 -11.07
N ALA A 106 -7.56 13.45 -10.29
CA ALA A 106 -6.75 12.75 -9.30
C ALA A 106 -7.61 12.27 -8.11
N ALA A 107 -8.50 13.13 -7.61
CA ALA A 107 -9.44 12.79 -6.55
C ALA A 107 -10.37 11.63 -6.98
N ARG A 108 -10.89 11.65 -8.21
CA ARG A 108 -11.75 10.57 -8.75
C ARG A 108 -11.00 9.24 -8.91
N TYR A 109 -9.72 9.29 -9.26
CA TYR A 109 -8.90 8.08 -9.25
C TYR A 109 -8.70 7.54 -7.83
N LEU A 110 -8.46 8.43 -6.86
CA LEU A 110 -8.21 8.05 -5.48
C LEU A 110 -9.48 7.60 -4.75
N SER A 111 -10.67 8.14 -5.02
CA SER A 111 -11.95 7.67 -4.46
C SER A 111 -12.23 6.22 -4.83
N ARG A 112 -11.92 5.83 -6.07
CA ARG A 112 -12.07 4.43 -6.52
C ARG A 112 -11.13 3.44 -5.83
N HIS A 113 -9.93 3.88 -5.42
CA HIS A 113 -8.91 2.99 -4.86
C HIS A 113 -8.78 3.10 -3.33
N PHE A 114 -9.19 4.23 -2.76
CA PHE A 114 -9.12 4.57 -1.34
C PHE A 114 -10.43 5.22 -0.88
N PRO A 115 -11.58 4.53 -1.00
CA PRO A 115 -12.90 5.09 -0.70
C PRO A 115 -13.10 5.47 0.79
N LEU A 116 -12.22 4.99 1.67
CA LEU A 116 -12.18 5.42 3.06
C LEU A 116 -11.63 6.84 3.21
N VAL A 117 -10.69 7.26 2.36
CA VAL A 117 -10.03 8.57 2.43
C VAL A 117 -10.75 9.59 1.54
N PHE A 118 -11.19 9.17 0.37
CA PHE A 118 -11.87 10.02 -0.62
C PHE A 118 -13.28 9.50 -0.83
N VAL A 119 -14.26 10.21 -0.29
CA VAL A 119 -15.68 9.84 -0.35
C VAL A 119 -16.31 10.51 -1.55
N ASP A 120 -16.97 9.69 -2.37
CA ASP A 120 -17.82 10.16 -3.46
C ASP A 120 -19.22 10.44 -2.90
N THR A 121 -19.65 11.70 -2.96
CA THR A 121 -20.86 12.18 -2.28
C THR A 121 -22.12 11.77 -3.06
N GLU A 122 -22.06 11.64 -4.40
CA GLU A 122 -23.18 11.14 -5.21
C GLU A 122 -23.44 9.66 -4.93
N ALA A 123 -22.40 8.84 -4.88
CA ALA A 123 -22.53 7.40 -4.59
C ALA A 123 -23.13 7.14 -3.21
N VAL A 124 -22.95 8.04 -2.24
CA VAL A 124 -23.57 7.97 -0.91
C VAL A 124 -25.03 8.42 -0.95
N HIS A 125 -25.36 9.42 -1.79
CA HIS A 125 -26.72 9.91 -1.95
C HIS A 125 -27.62 8.87 -2.63
N ASP A 126 -27.17 8.25 -3.72
CA ASP A 126 -27.88 7.17 -4.41
C ASP A 126 -28.14 5.97 -3.48
N HIS A 127 -27.13 5.57 -2.70
CA HIS A 127 -27.27 4.45 -1.76
C HIS A 127 -28.22 4.78 -0.61
N LYS A 128 -28.30 6.05 -0.18
CA LYS A 128 -29.29 6.52 0.80
C LYS A 128 -30.69 6.59 0.21
N LEU A 129 -30.85 7.02 -1.04
CA LEU A 129 -32.13 7.03 -1.75
C LEU A 129 -32.68 5.61 -1.92
N GLU A 130 -31.87 4.64 -2.36
CA GLU A 130 -32.27 3.23 -2.43
C GLU A 130 -32.60 2.63 -1.05
N SER A 131 -31.92 3.09 0.02
CA SER A 131 -32.18 2.63 1.39
C SER A 131 -33.45 3.28 2.00
N ALA A 132 -33.74 4.52 1.63
CA ALA A 132 -34.93 5.25 2.05
C ALA A 132 -36.18 4.80 1.26
N GLU A 133 -36.04 4.46 -0.01
CA GLU A 133 -37.11 3.83 -0.81
C GLU A 133 -37.46 2.41 -0.32
N ALA A 134 -36.59 1.78 0.47
CA ALA A 134 -36.84 0.50 1.15
C ALA A 134 -37.40 0.65 2.59
N GLN A 135 -37.50 1.87 3.12
CA GLN A 135 -38.04 2.16 4.45
C GLN A 135 -39.03 3.32 4.39
N ASP A 136 -40.26 2.98 4.01
CA ASP A 136 -41.39 3.87 4.16
C ASP A 136 -41.82 3.91 5.64
N ALA A 137 -42.07 5.11 6.15
CA ALA A 137 -42.52 5.50 7.51
C ALA A 137 -41.46 5.82 8.58
N ALA A 138 -40.93 7.04 8.55
CA ALA A 138 -41.13 8.06 9.59
C ALA A 138 -40.32 9.32 9.26
N VAL A 139 -41.02 10.44 9.12
CA VAL A 139 -40.45 11.79 9.04
C VAL A 139 -39.74 12.11 10.36
N ASP A 140 -38.48 12.53 10.29
CA ASP A 140 -37.97 13.55 11.19
C ASP A 140 -37.03 14.49 10.44
N ASP A 141 -37.41 15.76 10.52
CA ASP A 141 -36.80 16.91 9.89
C ASP A 141 -35.59 17.35 10.71
N GLY A 142 -34.51 17.72 10.03
CA GLY A 142 -33.37 18.39 10.66
C GLY A 142 -32.07 17.59 10.68
N ALA A 143 -31.18 17.92 9.73
CA ALA A 143 -29.74 17.98 9.96
C ALA A 143 -28.96 18.33 8.69
N VAL A 144 -29.21 19.52 8.12
CA VAL A 144 -28.14 20.23 7.40
C VAL A 144 -27.15 20.69 8.48
N TYR A 145 -26.19 19.83 8.86
CA TYR A 145 -25.19 20.18 9.87
C TYR A 145 -23.79 20.25 9.26
N LEU A 146 -23.42 21.51 9.08
CA LEU A 146 -22.11 22.11 8.89
C LEU A 146 -21.00 21.44 9.71
N LEU A 147 -19.91 21.14 9.01
CA LEU A 147 -18.65 20.60 9.50
C LEU A 147 -18.08 21.44 10.65
N THR A 148 -17.87 20.77 11.78
CA THR A 148 -17.33 21.35 13.01
C THR A 148 -15.86 21.71 12.83
N GLU A 149 -15.52 22.93 13.25
CA GLU A 149 -14.19 23.51 13.27
C GLU A 149 -13.17 22.59 13.99
N HIS A 150 -12.42 21.77 13.25
CA HIS A 150 -11.00 21.45 13.51
C HIS A 150 -10.31 20.50 12.51
N GLU A 151 -11.03 19.93 11.53
CA GLU A 151 -10.42 19.14 10.44
C GLU A 151 -10.62 19.86 9.09
N GLU A 152 -9.53 20.21 8.40
CA GLU A 152 -9.54 20.78 7.04
C GLU A 152 -10.12 19.76 6.04
N THR A 153 -11.45 19.67 6.00
CA THR A 153 -12.21 18.92 5.01
C THR A 153 -12.26 19.74 3.73
N GLU A 154 -11.82 19.13 2.63
CA GLU A 154 -11.81 19.73 1.31
C GLU A 154 -12.79 18.99 0.41
N THR A 155 -13.61 19.75 -0.30
CA THR A 155 -14.54 19.22 -1.32
C THR A 155 -14.05 19.65 -2.69
N LEU A 156 -13.87 18.67 -3.59
CA LEU A 156 -13.55 18.86 -5.00
C LEU A 156 -14.69 18.27 -5.83
N GLU A 157 -15.55 19.16 -6.34
CA GLU A 157 -16.82 18.78 -7.00
C GLU A 157 -17.64 17.86 -6.08
N GLU A 158 -17.77 16.59 -6.43
CA GLU A 158 -18.56 15.58 -5.71
C GLU A 158 -17.71 14.79 -4.70
N ILE A 159 -16.40 15.05 -4.60
CA ILE A 159 -15.47 14.25 -3.79
C ILE A 159 -15.04 15.02 -2.55
N THR A 160 -15.36 14.48 -1.38
CA THR A 160 -14.97 15.03 -0.08
C THR A 160 -13.84 14.20 0.53
N TYR A 161 -12.81 14.87 1.03
CA TYR A 161 -11.73 14.22 1.78
C TYR A 161 -11.21 15.10 2.90
N ASN A 162 -10.68 14.45 3.93
CA ASN A 162 -9.95 15.12 5.00
C ASN A 162 -8.49 15.31 4.56
N ARG A 163 -7.98 16.54 4.61
CA ARG A 163 -6.61 16.84 4.17
C ARG A 163 -5.56 16.06 4.95
N GLY A 164 -5.74 15.88 6.26
CA GLY A 164 -4.85 15.09 7.11
C GLY A 164 -4.79 13.61 6.72
N ASP A 165 -5.93 13.02 6.37
CA ASP A 165 -5.97 11.63 5.88
C ASP A 165 -5.26 11.48 4.52
N ALA A 166 -5.47 12.44 3.61
CA ALA A 166 -4.78 12.48 2.32
C ALA A 166 -3.25 12.68 2.50
N GLU A 167 -2.81 13.49 3.46
CA GLU A 167 -1.40 13.64 3.80
C GLU A 167 -0.78 12.37 4.39
N ASN A 168 -1.54 11.66 5.25
CA ASN A 168 -1.13 10.35 5.76
C ASN A 168 -0.98 9.32 4.64
N LEU A 169 -1.87 9.35 3.65
CA LEU A 169 -1.79 8.51 2.47
C LEU A 169 -0.58 8.87 1.59
N ARG A 170 -0.30 10.16 1.37
CA ARG A 170 0.91 10.64 0.67
C ARG A 170 2.17 10.09 1.33
N ASN A 171 2.28 10.28 2.65
CA ASN A 171 3.46 9.86 3.41
C ASN A 171 3.64 8.34 3.39
N THR A 172 2.54 7.58 3.34
CA THR A 172 2.57 6.13 3.15
C THR A 172 3.16 5.77 1.79
N PHE A 173 2.71 6.40 0.69
CA PHE A 173 3.30 6.13 -0.62
C PHE A 173 4.76 6.54 -0.70
N VAL A 174 5.18 7.63 -0.05
CA VAL A 174 6.61 7.97 0.06
C VAL A 174 7.39 6.82 0.67
N MET A 175 6.95 6.26 1.81
CA MET A 175 7.60 5.10 2.44
C MET A 175 7.62 3.88 1.52
N LEU A 176 6.52 3.57 0.83
CA LEU A 176 6.46 2.40 -0.06
C LEU A 176 7.33 2.55 -1.32
N ASN A 177 7.49 3.76 -1.86
CA ASN A 177 8.46 4.03 -2.94
C ASN A 177 9.90 3.86 -2.43
N TRP A 178 10.22 4.33 -1.23
CA TRP A 178 11.54 4.10 -0.62
C TRP A 178 11.84 2.62 -0.40
N ASN A 179 10.85 1.83 0.03
CA ASN A 179 10.99 0.38 0.10
C ASN A 179 11.43 -0.23 -1.24
N CYS A 180 10.78 0.17 -2.35
CA CYS A 180 11.17 -0.28 -3.70
C CYS A 180 12.57 0.22 -4.09
N LEU A 181 12.89 1.48 -3.77
CA LEU A 181 14.17 2.08 -4.14
C LEU A 181 15.35 1.37 -3.45
N PHE A 182 15.20 0.97 -2.20
CA PHE A 182 16.25 0.25 -1.46
C PHE A 182 16.50 -1.17 -2.01
N GLN A 183 15.55 -1.75 -2.74
CA GLN A 183 15.76 -3.04 -3.38
C GLN A 183 16.70 -2.94 -4.59
N TYR A 184 16.72 -1.83 -5.33
CA TYR A 184 17.55 -1.75 -6.54
C TYR A 184 19.05 -1.82 -6.28
N PRO A 185 19.63 -1.12 -5.28
CA PRO A 185 21.04 -1.29 -4.92
C PRO A 185 21.37 -2.71 -4.48
N ILE A 186 20.50 -3.34 -3.67
CA ILE A 186 20.67 -4.72 -3.20
C ILE A 186 20.75 -5.67 -4.39
N THR A 187 19.78 -5.60 -5.29
CA THR A 187 19.75 -6.45 -6.48
C THR A 187 20.94 -6.19 -7.40
N ALA A 188 21.30 -4.92 -7.61
CA ALA A 188 22.44 -4.56 -8.44
C ALA A 188 23.73 -5.22 -7.93
N VAL A 189 24.00 -5.18 -6.61
CA VAL A 189 25.21 -5.84 -6.07
C VAL A 189 25.11 -7.36 -6.06
N MET A 190 23.90 -7.92 -5.91
CA MET A 190 23.71 -9.37 -5.93
C MET A 190 23.87 -10.00 -7.32
N TRP A 191 23.67 -9.23 -8.38
CA TRP A 191 23.87 -9.68 -9.75
C TRP A 191 25.22 -9.26 -10.35
N ALA A 192 25.79 -8.14 -9.91
CA ALA A 192 27.06 -7.65 -10.45
C ALA A 192 28.30 -8.32 -9.83
N TYR A 193 28.18 -8.88 -8.62
CA TYR A 193 29.30 -9.46 -7.87
C TYR A 193 29.06 -10.93 -7.54
N ASN A 194 30.16 -11.68 -7.49
CA ASN A 194 30.19 -13.03 -6.92
C ASN A 194 29.99 -12.97 -5.40
N ALA A 195 29.58 -14.10 -4.81
CA ALA A 195 29.32 -14.19 -3.37
C ALA A 195 30.50 -13.70 -2.52
N ASP A 196 31.74 -14.05 -2.90
CA ASP A 196 32.95 -13.73 -2.13
C ASP A 196 33.39 -12.27 -2.24
N THR A 197 33.04 -11.59 -3.33
CA THR A 197 33.49 -10.21 -3.62
C THR A 197 32.38 -9.18 -3.41
N ARG A 198 31.18 -9.63 -3.03
CA ARG A 198 30.01 -8.78 -2.85
C ARG A 198 30.22 -7.81 -1.68
N PRO A 199 29.93 -6.51 -1.87
CA PRO A 199 29.98 -5.55 -0.78
C PRO A 199 28.82 -5.78 0.21
N GLY A 200 29.04 -6.62 1.23
CA GLY A 200 28.03 -6.99 2.23
C GLY A 200 27.42 -5.80 2.97
N PHE A 201 28.15 -4.68 3.09
CA PHE A 201 27.65 -3.45 3.72
C PHE A 201 26.43 -2.86 2.99
N VAL A 202 26.30 -3.07 1.68
CA VAL A 202 25.14 -2.58 0.90
C VAL A 202 23.87 -3.29 1.36
N ILE A 203 23.93 -4.62 1.47
CA ILE A 203 22.80 -5.42 1.96
C ILE A 203 22.52 -5.06 3.42
N ALA A 204 23.56 -4.99 4.26
CA ALA A 204 23.42 -4.66 5.68
C ALA A 204 22.78 -3.27 5.92
N ALA A 205 23.01 -2.29 5.03
CA ALA A 205 22.42 -0.97 5.14
C ALA A 205 20.99 -0.91 4.57
N PHE A 206 20.78 -1.40 3.35
CA PHE A 206 19.52 -1.20 2.63
C PHE A 206 18.42 -2.21 3.01
N LEU A 207 18.78 -3.43 3.40
CA LEU A 207 17.79 -4.46 3.73
C LEU A 207 16.97 -4.08 4.98
N PRO A 208 17.57 -3.65 6.11
CA PRO A 208 16.79 -3.18 7.26
C PRO A 208 15.93 -1.96 6.93
N LEU A 209 16.46 -1.01 6.15
CA LEU A 209 15.71 0.17 5.71
C LEU A 209 14.48 -0.21 4.87
N SER A 210 14.64 -1.17 3.95
CA SER A 210 13.53 -1.72 3.17
C SER A 210 12.46 -2.34 4.08
N PHE A 211 12.83 -3.20 5.02
CA PHE A 211 11.88 -3.78 5.96
C PHE A 211 11.15 -2.72 6.79
N LEU A 212 11.87 -1.72 7.30
CA LEU A 212 11.27 -0.60 8.06
C LEU A 212 10.27 0.20 7.23
N CYS A 213 10.59 0.49 5.97
CA CYS A 213 9.68 1.17 5.07
C CYS A 213 8.44 0.32 4.75
N ASN A 214 8.61 -0.99 4.56
CA ASN A 214 7.48 -1.88 4.30
C ASN A 214 6.55 -1.99 5.53
N PHE A 215 7.08 -2.34 6.70
CA PHE A 215 6.28 -2.44 7.93
C PHE A 215 5.68 -1.09 8.33
N GLY A 216 6.45 -0.01 8.22
CA GLY A 216 5.97 1.35 8.48
C GLY A 216 4.82 1.74 7.54
N GLY A 217 4.95 1.47 6.24
CA GLY A 217 3.89 1.72 5.26
C GLY A 217 2.61 0.94 5.56
N GLN A 218 2.72 -0.36 5.83
CA GLN A 218 1.57 -1.21 6.18
C GLN A 218 0.90 -0.76 7.48
N TYR A 219 1.68 -0.45 8.51
CA TYR A 219 1.17 0.05 9.79
C TYR A 219 0.42 1.38 9.62
N ARG A 220 0.93 2.29 8.78
CA ARG A 220 0.25 3.57 8.52
C ARG A 220 -1.09 3.40 7.82
N ILE A 221 -1.19 2.49 6.84
CA ILE A 221 -2.48 2.19 6.19
C ILE A 221 -3.45 1.59 7.20
N PHE A 222 -3.00 0.64 8.01
CA PHE A 222 -3.81 0.03 9.05
C PHE A 222 -4.33 1.07 10.05
N LYS A 223 -3.43 1.93 10.56
CA LYS A 223 -3.76 2.99 11.50
C LYS A 223 -4.74 4.00 10.88
N LEU A 224 -4.47 4.46 9.66
CA LEU A 224 -5.35 5.38 8.93
C LEU A 224 -6.77 4.79 8.78
N ASN A 225 -6.87 3.54 8.32
CA ASN A 225 -8.16 2.88 8.17
C ASN A 225 -8.89 2.68 9.50
N LYS A 226 -8.15 2.37 10.57
CA LYS A 226 -8.71 2.24 11.92
C LYS A 226 -9.25 3.58 12.42
N ASP A 227 -8.48 4.65 12.26
CA ASP A 227 -8.83 5.98 12.73
C ASP A 227 -10.06 6.53 11.96
N ILE A 228 -10.09 6.38 10.63
CA ILE A 228 -11.25 6.75 9.81
C ILE A 228 -12.51 5.99 10.25
N LYS A 229 -12.41 4.67 10.44
CA LYS A 229 -13.55 3.85 10.88
C LYS A 229 -14.04 4.25 12.27
N ALA A 230 -13.13 4.52 13.20
CA ALA A 230 -13.46 4.96 14.54
C ALA A 230 -14.25 6.29 14.51
N ARG A 231 -13.77 7.28 13.74
CA ARG A 231 -14.47 8.57 13.56
C ARG A 231 -15.89 8.38 13.00
N ARG A 232 -16.07 7.52 12.00
CA ARG A 232 -17.39 7.23 11.40
C ARG A 232 -18.34 6.45 12.31
N SER A 233 -17.82 5.76 13.33
CA SER A 233 -18.61 4.91 14.25
C SER A 233 -18.93 5.57 15.59
N ALA A 234 -18.34 6.72 15.89
CA ALA A 234 -18.56 7.40 17.16
C ALA A 234 -19.98 7.99 17.22
N PRO A 235 -20.81 7.64 18.23
CA PRO A 235 -22.13 8.24 18.42
C PRO A 235 -21.92 9.68 18.90
N GLY A 236 -21.83 10.60 17.93
CA GLY A 236 -21.51 12.01 18.16
C GLY A 236 -20.70 12.70 17.07
N GLY A 237 -20.15 12.00 16.06
CA GLY A 237 -19.59 12.63 14.85
C GLY A 237 -20.65 12.66 13.74
N GLN A 238 -21.34 13.77 13.47
CA GLN A 238 -20.79 14.93 12.75
C GLN A 238 -19.78 14.45 11.69
N ALA A 239 -20.37 14.18 10.51
CA ALA A 239 -19.78 13.67 9.29
C ALA A 239 -18.84 14.67 8.62
#